data_AF-A0AAD9NL67-F1
#
_entry.id   AF-A0AAD9NL67-F1
#
_cell.length_a   1.000
_cell.length_b   1.000
_cell.length_c   1.000
_cell.angle_alpha   90.00
_cell.angle_beta   90.00
_cell.angle_gamma   90.00
#
_symmetry.space_group_name_H-M   'P 1'
#
loop_
_entity.id
_entity.type
_entity.pdbx_description
1 polymer ?
#
loop_
_entity_poly.entity_id
_entity_poly.type
_entity_poly.pdbx_seq_one_letter_code
_entity_poly.pdbx_strand_id
1 'polypeptide(L)'
;MNDARVHIYRSHKKPPPLKKRPPTDANLQLHVLRAHLQMLLWKAADQRDPLEEAQNIANFGWSIEESAITPAVSTAPVAPQALLDAVSCSCTTECKTCSGTRCSCNSAGLSCTDYCKYEGGDICCSPFTSKQMDIEDDEGESSVNDD
;
A
#
# COMPACT_ATOMS: atom_id res chain seq x y z
N MET A 1 -3.05 3.20 0.67
CA MET A 1 -2.56 1.82 0.88
C MET A 1 -1.80 1.84 2.20
N ASN A 2 -2.30 1.16 3.23
CA ASN A 2 -1.68 1.22 4.56
C ASN A 2 -0.20 0.81 4.56
N ASP A 3 0.54 1.40 5.50
CA ASP A 3 1.98 1.23 5.65
C ASP A 3 2.38 -0.23 5.85
N ALA A 4 1.57 -1.02 6.55
CA ALA A 4 1.81 -2.44 6.76
C ALA A 4 1.81 -3.22 5.43
N ARG A 5 0.89 -2.90 4.52
CA ARG A 5 0.89 -3.46 3.17
C ARG A 5 2.12 -2.98 2.41
N VAL A 6 2.39 -1.68 2.36
CA VAL A 6 3.55 -1.11 1.64
C VAL A 6 4.85 -1.78 2.06
N HIS A 7 5.07 -1.91 3.38
CA HIS A 7 6.23 -2.59 3.93
C HIS A 7 6.34 -4.03 3.44
N ILE A 8 5.26 -4.81 3.47
CA ILE A 8 5.24 -6.21 3.00
C ILE A 8 5.56 -6.31 1.50
N TYR A 9 5.01 -5.40 0.69
CA TYR A 9 5.26 -5.42 -0.75
C TYR A 9 6.73 -5.05 -1.06
N ARG A 10 7.33 -4.12 -0.31
CA ARG A 10 8.75 -3.75 -0.46
C ARG A 10 9.71 -4.81 0.07
N SER A 11 9.43 -5.41 1.22
CA SER A 11 10.35 -6.32 1.91
C SER A 11 10.35 -7.74 1.34
N HIS A 12 9.30 -8.15 0.62
CA HIS A 12 9.17 -9.50 0.09
C HIS A 12 8.99 -9.51 -1.44
N LYS A 13 9.97 -10.08 -2.16
CA LYS A 13 9.87 -10.36 -3.61
C LYS A 13 8.72 -11.30 -3.98
N LYS A 14 8.26 -12.12 -3.03
CA LYS A 14 7.08 -12.99 -3.19
C LYS A 14 6.01 -12.54 -2.22
N PRO A 15 4.80 -12.23 -2.69
CA PRO A 15 3.78 -11.72 -1.80
C PRO A 15 3.31 -12.85 -0.87
N PRO A 16 3.09 -12.58 0.43
CA PRO A 16 2.73 -13.62 1.38
C PRO A 16 1.36 -14.24 1.05
N PRO A 17 1.06 -15.45 1.59
CA PRO A 17 -0.26 -16.06 1.46
C PRO A 17 -1.37 -15.09 1.91
N LEU A 18 -2.54 -15.13 1.26
CA LEU A 18 -3.65 -14.18 1.52
C LEU A 18 -3.99 -14.04 3.00
N LYS A 19 -4.05 -15.16 3.73
CA LYS A 19 -4.31 -15.22 5.19
C LYS A 19 -3.29 -14.50 6.07
N LYS A 20 -2.10 -14.19 5.55
CA LYS A 20 -1.05 -13.42 6.24
C LYS A 20 -0.96 -11.97 5.73
N ARG A 21 -1.84 -11.57 4.80
CA ARG A 21 -1.85 -10.20 4.29
C ARG A 21 -2.68 -9.32 5.22
N PRO A 22 -2.23 -8.09 5.50
CA PRO A 22 -3.08 -7.09 6.12
C PRO A 22 -4.29 -6.78 5.22
N PRO A 23 -5.46 -6.47 5.80
CA PRO A 23 -6.63 -6.05 5.03
C PRO A 23 -6.32 -4.79 4.20
N THR A 24 -7.07 -4.58 3.12
CA THR A 24 -7.06 -3.29 2.42
C THR A 24 -7.64 -2.20 3.31
N ASP A 25 -7.31 -0.94 3.05
CA ASP A 25 -7.79 0.20 3.85
C ASP A 25 -9.32 0.23 3.91
N ALA A 26 -9.98 -0.02 2.78
CA ALA A 26 -11.45 -0.09 2.70
C ALA A 26 -12.03 -1.27 3.52
N ASN A 27 -11.42 -2.45 3.47
CA ASN A 27 -11.89 -3.59 4.28
C ASN A 27 -11.59 -3.42 5.78
N LEU A 28 -10.50 -2.70 6.11
CA LEU A 28 -10.20 -2.32 7.49
C LEU A 28 -11.28 -1.37 8.03
N GLN A 29 -11.68 -0.37 7.25
CA GLN A 29 -12.77 0.54 7.62
C GLN A 29 -14.08 -0.22 7.88
N LEU A 30 -14.46 -1.14 6.98
CA LEU A 30 -15.64 -2.00 7.19
C LEU A 30 -15.52 -2.86 8.46
N HIS A 31 -14.33 -3.33 8.80
CA HIS A 31 -14.11 -4.07 10.05
C HIS A 31 -14.30 -3.17 11.29
N VAL A 32 -13.74 -1.95 11.26
CA VAL A 32 -13.90 -0.96 12.34
C VAL A 32 -15.36 -0.61 12.55
N LEU A 33 -16.11 -0.39 11.47
CA LEU A 33 -17.55 -0.14 11.53
C LEU A 33 -18.33 -1.29 12.18
N ARG A 34 -18.03 -2.54 11.82
CA ARG A 34 -18.69 -3.71 12.45
C ARG A 34 -18.37 -3.81 13.95
N ALA A 35 -17.11 -3.56 14.33
CA ALA A 35 -16.71 -3.53 15.74
C ALA A 35 -17.41 -2.38 16.49
N HIS A 36 -17.61 -1.24 15.83
CA HIS A 36 -18.35 -0.12 16.41
C HIS A 36 -19.82 -0.46 16.65
N LEU A 37 -20.51 -1.09 15.69
CA LEU A 37 -21.87 -1.60 15.87
C LEU A 37 -21.96 -2.56 17.06
N GLN A 38 -21.01 -3.49 17.16
CA GLN A 38 -20.96 -4.45 18.26
C GLN A 38 -20.89 -3.73 19.62
N MET A 39 -20.07 -2.67 19.73
CA MET A 39 -20.00 -1.86 20.95
C MET A 39 -21.30 -1.10 21.23
N LEU A 40 -21.96 -0.55 20.21
CA LEU A 40 -23.27 0.12 20.38
C LEU A 40 -24.33 -0.84 20.93
N LEU A 41 -24.40 -2.04 20.37
CA LEU A 41 -25.33 -3.08 20.83
C LEU A 41 -25.02 -3.52 22.26
N TRP A 42 -23.73 -3.68 22.62
CA TRP A 42 -23.34 -4.04 23.97
C TRP A 42 -23.65 -2.96 25.00
N LYS A 43 -23.49 -1.68 24.64
CA LYS A 43 -23.83 -0.55 25.51
C LYS A 43 -25.33 -0.42 25.76
N ALA A 44 -26.17 -0.95 24.86
CA ALA A 44 -27.61 -0.94 24.96
C ALA A 44 -28.18 -2.33 25.31
N ALA A 45 -27.36 -3.24 25.85
CA ALA A 45 -27.75 -4.63 26.09
C ALA A 45 -28.88 -4.78 27.15
N ASP A 46 -29.04 -3.79 28.02
CA ASP A 46 -30.11 -3.69 29.02
C ASP A 46 -31.36 -2.96 28.50
N GLN A 47 -31.28 -2.37 27.31
CA GLN A 47 -32.38 -1.66 26.67
C GLN A 47 -33.22 -2.65 25.87
N ARG A 48 -34.54 -2.39 25.80
CA ARG A 48 -35.48 -3.23 25.04
C ARG A 48 -35.19 -3.18 23.54
N ASP A 49 -34.86 -1.98 23.05
CA ASP A 49 -34.61 -1.70 21.64
C ASP A 49 -33.18 -1.20 21.48
N PRO A 50 -32.49 -1.57 20.38
CA PRO A 50 -31.16 -1.04 20.09
C PRO A 50 -31.22 0.47 19.82
N LEU A 51 -30.09 1.15 20.05
CA LEU A 51 -29.90 2.55 19.70
C LEU A 51 -30.33 2.79 18.25
N GLU A 52 -31.01 3.92 17.99
CA GLU A 52 -31.50 4.29 16.65
C GLU A 52 -30.41 4.15 15.58
N GLU A 53 -29.19 4.59 15.90
CA GLU A 53 -28.03 4.47 15.02
C GLU A 53 -27.73 3.01 14.63
N ALA A 54 -27.86 2.06 15.56
CA ALA A 54 -27.56 0.64 15.36
C ALA A 54 -28.67 -0.12 14.60
N GLN A 55 -29.82 0.49 14.34
CA GLN A 55 -30.93 -0.17 13.63
C GLN A 55 -30.62 -0.42 12.16
N ASN A 56 -29.89 0.50 11.51
CA ASN A 56 -29.47 0.33 10.12
C ASN A 56 -28.06 -0.25 10.03
N ILE A 57 -27.94 -1.56 10.21
CA ILE A 57 -26.66 -2.28 10.20
C ILE A 57 -25.88 -2.13 8.88
N ALA A 58 -26.53 -1.75 7.78
CA ALA A 58 -25.86 -1.53 6.50
C ALA A 58 -24.85 -0.37 6.58
N ASN A 59 -25.11 0.63 7.43
CA ASN A 59 -24.18 1.72 7.72
C ASN A 59 -22.91 1.24 8.44
N PHE A 60 -22.92 0.02 8.98
CA PHE A 60 -21.82 -0.56 9.75
C PHE A 60 -21.09 -1.68 9.00
N GLY A 61 -21.18 -1.71 7.67
CA GLY A 61 -20.44 -2.67 6.85
C GLY A 61 -21.04 -4.08 6.83
N TRP A 62 -22.36 -4.17 6.89
CA TRP A 62 -23.13 -5.40 6.64
C TRP A 62 -23.90 -5.29 5.31
N SER A 63 -23.96 -6.37 4.54
CA SER A 63 -24.87 -6.51 3.40
C SER A 63 -26.12 -7.27 3.83
N ILE A 64 -27.28 -6.82 3.37
CA ILE A 64 -28.59 -7.42 3.62
C ILE A 64 -29.18 -7.80 2.27
N GLU A 65 -29.12 -9.09 1.92
CA GLU A 65 -29.58 -9.62 0.63
C GLU A 65 -30.55 -10.76 0.85
N GLU A 66 -31.79 -10.59 0.38
CA GLU A 66 -32.88 -11.60 0.23
C GLU A 66 -33.28 -12.43 1.47
N SER A 67 -32.51 -12.40 2.56
CA SER A 67 -32.71 -13.02 3.89
C SER A 67 -31.36 -13.28 4.60
N ALA A 68 -30.23 -13.08 3.94
CA ALA A 68 -28.90 -13.26 4.50
C ALA A 68 -28.31 -11.91 4.95
N ILE A 69 -27.74 -11.91 6.16
CA ILE A 69 -26.90 -10.82 6.65
C ILE A 69 -25.45 -11.31 6.58
N THR A 70 -24.64 -10.68 5.74
CA THR A 70 -23.24 -11.06 5.56
C THR A 70 -22.33 -9.85 5.73
N PRO A 71 -21.07 -10.02 6.19
CA PRO A 71 -20.13 -8.92 6.23
C PRO A 71 -19.93 -8.35 4.84
N ALA A 72 -20.13 -7.04 4.68
CA ALA A 72 -19.85 -6.38 3.41
C ALA A 72 -18.35 -6.48 3.11
N VAL A 73 -18.02 -6.69 1.85
CA VAL A 73 -16.64 -6.71 1.35
C VAL A 73 -16.49 -5.57 0.37
N SER A 74 -15.41 -4.80 0.50
CA SER A 74 -15.14 -3.72 -0.43
C SER A 74 -14.84 -4.27 -1.83
N THR A 75 -15.46 -3.66 -2.83
CA THR A 75 -15.16 -3.87 -4.26
C THR A 75 -14.03 -2.99 -4.77
N ALA A 76 -13.43 -2.16 -3.90
CA ALA A 76 -12.32 -1.31 -4.26
C ALA A 76 -11.11 -2.16 -4.71
N PRO A 77 -10.33 -1.67 -5.70
CA PRO A 77 -9.16 -2.39 -6.18
C PRO A 77 -8.17 -2.66 -5.04
N VAL A 78 -7.65 -3.89 -5.01
CA VAL A 78 -6.76 -4.39 -3.94
C VAL A 78 -5.40 -3.68 -3.93
N ALA A 79 -5.01 -3.12 -5.08
CA ALA A 79 -3.85 -2.28 -5.30
C ALA A 79 -4.14 -1.29 -6.43
N PRO A 80 -3.49 -0.10 -6.45
CA PRO A 80 -3.48 0.78 -7.62
C PRO A 80 -3.09 0.04 -8.90
N GLN A 81 -3.74 0.36 -10.02
CA GLN A 81 -3.48 -0.31 -11.31
C GLN A 81 -2.00 -0.22 -11.72
N ALA A 82 -1.37 0.94 -11.52
CA ALA A 82 0.05 1.15 -11.79
C ALA A 82 1.00 0.18 -11.03
N LEU A 83 0.58 -0.33 -9.87
CA LEU A 83 1.36 -1.34 -9.13
C LEU A 83 1.19 -2.75 -9.71
N LEU A 84 0.07 -3.04 -10.38
CA LEU A 84 -0.16 -4.32 -11.07
C LEU A 84 0.64 -4.38 -12.37
N ASP A 85 0.83 -3.24 -13.02
CA ASP A 85 1.58 -3.10 -14.27
C ASP A 85 3.11 -2.99 -14.01
N ALA A 86 3.53 -2.91 -12.75
CA ALA A 86 4.93 -2.76 -12.38
C ALA A 86 5.74 -4.05 -12.67
N VAL A 87 6.71 -3.95 -13.59
CA VAL A 87 7.69 -5.00 -13.86
C VAL A 87 8.83 -4.88 -12.85
N SER A 88 9.00 -5.90 -11.99
CA SER A 88 10.17 -6.00 -11.11
C SER A 88 11.18 -7.00 -11.66
N CYS A 89 12.46 -6.62 -11.66
CA CYS A 89 13.54 -7.51 -12.05
C CYS A 89 14.02 -8.37 -10.89
N SER A 90 14.51 -9.57 -11.20
CA SER A 90 15.08 -10.51 -10.24
C SER A 90 16.61 -10.41 -10.14
N CYS A 91 17.20 -9.29 -10.59
CA CYS A 91 18.64 -9.02 -10.52
C CYS A 91 19.15 -9.21 -9.08
N THR A 92 20.20 -10.02 -8.93
CA THR A 92 20.71 -10.45 -7.60
C THR A 92 22.24 -10.46 -7.50
N THR A 93 22.95 -10.72 -8.60
CA THR A 93 24.39 -11.00 -8.57
C THR A 93 25.24 -9.74 -8.68
N GLU A 94 25.03 -8.94 -9.72
CA GLU A 94 25.82 -7.74 -10.01
C GLU A 94 24.94 -6.64 -10.61
N CYS A 95 25.27 -5.38 -10.33
CA CYS A 95 24.58 -4.22 -10.88
C CYS A 95 24.53 -4.26 -12.42
N LYS A 96 25.61 -4.72 -13.07
CA LYS A 96 25.69 -4.92 -14.53
C LYS A 96 24.61 -5.84 -15.11
N THR A 97 23.98 -6.66 -14.28
CA THR A 97 22.83 -7.47 -14.73
C THR A 97 21.61 -6.60 -15.05
N CYS A 98 21.49 -5.41 -14.45
CA CYS A 98 20.41 -4.44 -14.71
C CYS A 98 20.52 -3.75 -16.09
N SER A 99 21.72 -3.64 -16.66
CA SER A 99 21.91 -3.14 -18.04
C SER A 99 21.79 -4.23 -19.11
N GLY A 100 21.71 -5.49 -18.70
CA GLY A 100 21.69 -6.64 -19.61
C GLY A 100 20.27 -7.10 -19.99
N THR A 101 20.19 -7.96 -20.98
CA THR A 101 18.92 -8.61 -21.42
C THR A 101 18.31 -9.54 -20.36
N ARG A 102 19.07 -9.89 -19.31
CA ARG A 102 18.60 -10.70 -18.17
C ARG A 102 17.72 -9.91 -17.20
N CYS A 103 17.77 -8.57 -17.24
CA CYS A 103 16.90 -7.74 -16.44
C CYS A 103 15.57 -7.52 -17.18
N SER A 104 14.46 -7.97 -16.57
CA SER A 104 13.12 -7.83 -17.16
C SER A 104 12.72 -6.36 -17.38
N CYS A 105 13.10 -5.45 -16.47
CA CYS A 105 12.86 -4.01 -16.64
C CYS A 105 13.57 -3.48 -17.90
N ASN A 106 14.88 -3.73 -18.03
CA ASN A 106 15.67 -3.35 -19.19
C ASN A 106 15.19 -3.98 -20.50
N SER A 107 14.82 -5.27 -20.49
CA SER A 107 14.26 -5.92 -21.69
C SER A 107 12.91 -5.33 -22.10
N ALA A 108 12.16 -4.77 -21.16
CA ALA A 108 10.91 -4.06 -21.41
C ALA A 108 11.11 -2.57 -21.73
N GLY A 109 12.36 -2.06 -21.72
CA GLY A 109 12.65 -0.64 -21.88
C GLY A 109 12.20 0.24 -20.71
N LEU A 110 12.02 -0.36 -19.53
CA LEU A 110 11.54 0.30 -18.32
C LEU A 110 12.67 0.56 -17.33
N SER A 111 12.58 1.67 -16.61
CA SER A 111 13.42 1.96 -15.45
C SER A 111 13.21 0.89 -14.38
N CYS A 112 14.29 0.48 -13.71
CA CYS A 112 14.16 -0.27 -12.46
C CYS A 112 13.56 0.64 -11.39
N THR A 113 12.66 0.10 -10.58
CA THR A 113 12.03 0.76 -9.43
C THR A 113 12.71 0.34 -8.12
N ASP A 114 12.21 0.86 -7.00
CA ASP A 114 12.60 0.48 -5.63
C ASP A 114 12.47 -1.03 -5.34
N TYR A 115 11.72 -1.77 -6.15
CA TYR A 115 11.63 -3.23 -6.09
C TYR A 115 12.87 -3.96 -6.63
N CYS A 116 13.75 -3.27 -7.35
CA CYS A 116 15.04 -3.81 -7.75
C CYS A 116 15.92 -4.04 -6.51
N LYS A 117 16.80 -5.05 -6.53
CA LYS A 117 17.80 -5.22 -5.46
C LYS A 117 18.71 -3.99 -5.29
N TYR A 118 18.91 -3.25 -6.38
CA TYR A 118 19.71 -2.03 -6.41
C TYR A 118 18.83 -0.78 -6.30
N GLU A 119 17.62 -0.94 -5.74
CA GLU A 119 16.67 0.13 -5.37
C GLU A 119 16.21 1.04 -6.52
N GLY A 120 16.58 0.74 -7.77
CA GLY A 120 16.17 1.55 -8.92
C GLY A 120 16.65 3.00 -8.82
N GLY A 121 17.74 3.25 -8.09
CA GLY A 121 18.40 4.56 -7.94
C GLY A 121 19.84 4.52 -8.41
N ASP A 122 20.73 5.27 -7.76
CA ASP A 122 22.09 5.55 -8.27
C ASP A 122 22.99 4.33 -8.38
N ILE A 123 22.77 3.33 -7.52
CA ILE A 123 23.48 2.06 -7.52
C ILE A 123 22.91 1.06 -8.54
N CYS A 124 21.86 1.41 -9.30
CA CYS A 124 21.31 0.59 -10.36
C CYS A 124 21.95 0.94 -11.71
N CYS A 125 22.47 -0.08 -12.41
CA CYS A 125 23.15 0.12 -13.69
C CYS A 125 22.18 0.09 -14.88
N SER A 126 20.86 0.08 -14.64
CA SER A 126 19.89 0.13 -15.73
C SER A 126 20.07 1.45 -16.50
N PRO A 127 20.25 1.42 -17.83
CA PRO A 127 20.37 2.64 -18.63
C PRO A 127 19.08 3.48 -18.63
N PHE A 128 17.94 2.87 -18.26
CA PHE A 128 16.64 3.53 -18.18
C PHE A 128 16.37 4.13 -16.80
N THR A 129 17.16 3.81 -15.78
CA THR A 129 16.99 4.35 -14.43
C THR A 129 17.75 5.67 -14.29
N SER A 130 17.03 6.74 -13.99
CA SER A 130 17.62 8.04 -13.69
C SER A 130 18.49 7.94 -12.44
N LYS A 131 19.74 8.41 -12.53
CA LYS A 131 20.55 8.68 -11.34
C LYS A 131 20.12 10.04 -10.80
N GLN A 132 19.77 10.14 -9.53
CA GLN A 132 19.51 11.44 -8.94
C GLN A 132 20.85 12.19 -8.93
N MET A 133 20.87 13.37 -9.55
CA MET A 133 21.94 14.33 -9.30
C MET A 133 21.57 15.03 -8.00
N ASP A 134 22.37 14.84 -6.97
CA ASP A 134 22.27 15.62 -5.74
C ASP A 134 22.41 17.11 -6.13
N ILE A 135 21.35 17.88 -5.91
CA ILE A 135 21.45 19.35 -5.92
C ILE A 135 22.06 19.69 -4.57
N GLU A 136 23.33 20.03 -4.56
CA GLU A 136 23.98 20.62 -3.38
C GLU A 136 23.26 21.95 -3.07
N ASP A 137 22.52 21.99 -1.97
CA ASP A 137 21.97 23.22 -1.41
C ASP A 137 23.15 24.10 -0.95
N ASP A 138 23.53 25.06 -1.79
CA ASP A 138 24.44 26.15 -1.44
C ASP A 138 23.72 27.08 -0.45
N GLU A 139 23.83 26.77 0.85
CA GLU A 139 23.39 27.68 1.91
C GLU A 139 24.33 28.90 1.95
N GLY A 140 23.97 29.92 1.17
CA GLY A 140 24.57 31.24 1.21
C GLY A 140 24.35 31.91 2.56
N GLU A 141 25.36 31.85 3.43
CA GLU A 141 25.45 32.58 4.69
C GLU A 141 25.47 34.10 4.43
N SER A 142 24.34 34.79 4.61
CA SER A 142 24.31 36.25 4.68
C SER A 142 24.50 36.69 6.13
N SER A 143 25.70 37.21 6.42
CA SER A 143 26.00 37.89 7.68
C SER A 143 25.31 39.26 7.67
N VAL A 144 24.30 39.42 8.51
CA VAL A 144 23.76 40.73 8.89
C VAL A 144 24.72 41.33 9.90
N ASN A 145 25.48 42.34 9.49
CA ASN A 145 26.19 43.22 10.42
C ASN A 145 25.22 44.33 10.85
N ASP A 146 24.84 44.34 12.12
CA ASP A 146 24.20 45.47 12.77
C ASP A 146 25.28 46.46 13.24
N ASP A 147 25.20 47.71 12.78
CA ASP A 147 25.77 48.92 13.40
C ASP A 147 24.67 49.99 13.49
#